data_AF-A0A7V8Y5G7-F1
#
_entry.id   AF-A0A7V8Y5G7-F1
#
_cell.length_a   1.000
_cell.length_b   1.000
_cell.length_c   1.000
_cell.angle_alpha   90.00
_cell.angle_beta   90.00
_cell.angle_gamma   90.00
#
_symmetry.space_group_name_H-M   'P 1'
#
loop_
_entity.id
_entity.type
_entity.pdbx_description
1 polymer ?
#
loop_
_entity_poly.entity_id
_entity_poly.type
_entity_poly.pdbx_seq_one_letter_code
_entity_poly.pdbx_strand_id
1 'polypeptide(L)'
;MSPSRPDAPAVCLDVGSTWTKALLVSSDGRSTAFAQHPTTSADVLSGMDAVAAVVGGSLPAEQPGPAVLACSSAGGALRLAVVGTE
;
A
#
# COMPACT_ATOMS: atom_id res chain seq x y z
N MET A 1 14.45 11.21 -19.62
CA MET A 1 13.40 10.18 -19.63
C MET A 1 12.38 10.59 -18.56
N SER A 2 11.19 11.05 -18.94
CA SER A 2 10.16 11.39 -17.95
C SER A 2 9.63 10.09 -17.36
N PRO A 3 9.45 9.95 -16.03
CA PRO A 3 8.84 8.75 -15.48
C PRO A 3 7.44 8.59 -16.07
N SER A 4 7.11 7.37 -16.52
CA SER A 4 5.76 7.02 -16.96
C SER A 4 4.81 7.23 -15.79
N ARG A 5 3.85 8.15 -15.93
CA ARG A 5 2.80 8.32 -14.93
C ARG A 5 1.94 7.06 -14.89
N PRO A 6 1.46 6.65 -13.70
CA PRO A 6 0.59 5.50 -13.61
C PRO A 6 -0.74 5.82 -14.31
N ASP A 7 -1.22 4.89 -15.16
CA ASP A 7 -2.49 5.04 -15.87
C ASP A 7 -3.72 4.92 -14.94
N ALA A 8 -3.50 4.50 -13.69
CA ALA A 8 -4.52 4.31 -12.65
C ALA A 8 -4.00 4.75 -11.27
N PRO A 9 -4.87 5.11 -10.32
CA PRO A 9 -4.46 5.40 -8.95
C PRO A 9 -3.82 4.18 -8.29
N ALA A 10 -2.90 4.41 -7.35
CA ALA A 10 -2.19 3.38 -6.61
C ALA A 10 -2.19 3.66 -5.11
N VAL A 11 -2.31 2.60 -4.31
CA VAL A 11 -2.05 2.63 -2.86
C VAL A 11 -0.60 2.18 -2.65
N CYS A 12 0.24 3.11 -2.25
CA CYS A 12 1.64 2.87 -1.93
C CYS A 12 1.78 2.57 -0.43
N LEU A 13 2.23 1.37 -0.10
CA LEU A 13 2.48 0.90 1.25
C LEU A 13 3.97 0.97 1.60
N ASP A 14 4.30 1.56 2.74
CA ASP A 14 5.63 1.52 3.36
C ASP A 14 5.54 0.75 4.67
N VAL A 15 6.07 -0.48 4.67
CA VAL A 15 6.05 -1.37 5.83
C VAL A 15 7.37 -1.23 6.59
N GLY A 16 7.36 -0.45 7.67
CA GLY A 16 8.45 -0.35 8.62
C GLY A 16 8.28 -1.32 9.80
N SER A 17 9.32 -1.45 10.63
CA SER A 17 9.30 -2.28 11.84
C SER A 17 8.37 -1.75 12.93
N THR A 18 8.10 -0.44 12.93
CA THR A 18 7.24 0.23 13.92
C THR A 18 5.93 0.71 13.33
N TRP A 19 5.95 1.14 12.07
CA TRP A 19 4.80 1.75 11.40
C TRP A 19 4.63 1.20 10.00
N THR A 20 3.40 0.78 9.69
CA THR A 20 2.92 0.55 8.33
C THR A 20 2.17 1.79 7.88
N LYS A 21 2.52 2.32 6.71
CA LYS A 21 1.95 3.57 6.18
C LYS A 21 1.37 3.32 4.80
N ALA A 22 0.29 4.02 4.46
CA ALA A 22 -0.29 4.04 3.14
C ALA A 22 -0.39 5.47 2.59
N LEU A 23 -0.12 5.62 1.31
CA LEU A 23 -0.42 6.82 0.51
C LEU A 23 -1.29 6.41 -0.67
N LEU A 24 -2.41 7.10 -0.88
CA LEU A 24 -3.12 7.04 -2.15
C LEU A 24 -2.47 8.04 -3.12
N VAL A 25 -2.01 7.55 -4.26
CA VAL A 25 -1.41 8.32 -5.34
C VAL A 25 -2.36 8.31 -6.53
N SER A 26 -2.83 9.47 -6.99
CA SER A 26 -3.64 9.58 -8.20
C SER A 26 -2.81 9.35 -9.47
N SER A 27 -3.48 9.11 -10.60
CA SER A 27 -2.83 8.88 -11.90
C SER A 27 -1.93 10.04 -12.36
N ASP A 28 -2.19 11.25 -11.90
CA ASP A 28 -1.32 12.42 -12.16
C ASP A 28 -0.06 12.48 -11.27
N GLY A 29 0.08 11.53 -10.34
CA GLY A 29 1.20 11.40 -9.40
C GLY A 29 1.06 12.18 -8.09
N ARG A 30 -0.10 12.77 -7.80
CA ARG A 30 -0.32 13.49 -6.54
C ARG A 30 -0.75 12.55 -5.42
N SER A 31 -0.32 12.82 -4.19
CA SER A 31 -0.85 12.13 -3.02
C SER A 31 -2.19 12.75 -2.60
N THR A 32 -3.22 11.92 -2.46
CA THR A 32 -4.60 12.37 -2.17
C THR A 32 -5.12 11.91 -0.81
N ALA A 33 -4.53 10.86 -0.23
CA ALA A 33 -4.85 10.40 1.13
C ALA A 33 -3.62 9.74 1.79
N PHE A 34 -3.60 9.74 3.12
CA PHE A 34 -2.54 9.12 3.94
C PHE A 34 -3.14 8.44 5.17
N ALA A 35 -2.58 7.29 5.54
CA ALA A 35 -2.88 6.61 6.80
C ALA A 35 -1.63 5.92 7.35
N GLN A 36 -1.62 5.68 8.65
CA GLN A 36 -0.60 4.85 9.29
C GLN A 36 -1.20 4.00 10.41
N HIS A 37 -0.59 2.84 10.63
CA HIS A 37 -0.95 1.88 11.67
C HIS A 37 0.34 1.36 12.33
N PRO A 38 0.37 1.15 13.66
CA PRO A 38 1.50 0.47 14.29
C PRO A 38 1.73 -0.89 13.62
N THR A 39 2.97 -1.21 13.27
CA THR A 39 3.26 -2.52 12.66
C THR A 39 3.01 -3.62 13.69
N THR A 40 2.08 -4.50 13.35
CA THR A 40 1.68 -5.66 14.15
C THR A 40 2.62 -6.82 13.82
N SER A 41 3.49 -7.18 14.77
CA SER A 41 4.49 -8.24 14.57
C SER A 41 3.90 -9.64 14.39
N ALA A 42 2.70 -9.88 14.92
CA ALA A 42 1.98 -11.14 14.77
C ALA A 42 1.31 -11.29 13.39
N ASP A 43 0.88 -10.17 12.80
CA ASP A 43 0.19 -10.15 11.52
C ASP A 43 0.36 -8.79 10.85
N VAL A 44 1.35 -8.70 9.96
CA VAL A 44 1.64 -7.48 9.19
C VAL A 44 0.51 -7.13 8.23
N LEU A 45 -0.24 -8.13 7.72
CA LEU A 45 -1.31 -7.92 6.76
C LEU A 45 -2.46 -7.14 7.40
N SER A 46 -2.80 -7.42 8.66
CA SER A 46 -3.80 -6.63 9.40
C SER A 46 -3.48 -5.12 9.40
N GLY A 47 -2.21 -4.76 9.60
CA GLY A 47 -1.78 -3.36 9.53
C GLY A 47 -1.88 -2.78 8.12
N MET A 48 -1.55 -3.56 7.09
CA MET A 48 -1.64 -3.17 5.67
C MET A 48 -3.09 -2.96 5.25
N ASP A 49 -3.98 -3.88 5.61
CA ASP A 49 -5.42 -3.81 5.32
C ASP A 49 -6.06 -2.62 6.02
N ALA A 50 -5.68 -2.37 7.28
CA ALA A 50 -6.18 -1.23 8.05
C ALA A 50 -5.84 0.11 7.36
N VAL A 51 -4.60 0.31 6.93
CA VAL A 51 -4.21 1.55 6.25
C VAL A 51 -4.76 1.64 4.82
N ALA A 52 -4.85 0.51 4.11
CA ALA A 52 -5.38 0.44 2.75
C ALA A 52 -6.87 0.76 2.71
N ALA A 53 -7.65 0.25 3.67
CA ALA A 53 -9.08 0.56 3.79
C ALA A 53 -9.33 2.06 4.03
N VAL A 54 -8.51 2.70 4.89
CA VAL A 54 -8.64 4.13 5.18
C VAL A 54 -8.36 4.98 3.94
N VAL A 55 -7.26 4.72 3.22
CA VAL A 55 -6.93 5.53 2.04
C VAL A 55 -7.82 5.19 0.84
N GLY A 56 -8.21 3.92 0.69
CA GLY A 56 -9.08 3.44 -0.39
C GLY A 56 -10.52 3.96 -0.29
N GLY A 57 -11.02 4.21 0.93
CA GLY A 57 -12.32 4.86 1.15
C GLY A 57 -12.42 6.29 0.60
N SER A 58 -11.30 6.89 0.17
CA SER A 58 -11.28 8.20 -0.50
C SER A 58 -11.56 8.12 -2.01
N LEU A 59 -11.62 6.92 -2.60
CA LEU A 59 -11.91 6.73 -4.01
C LEU A 59 -13.43 6.60 -4.26
N PRO A 60 -13.94 7.13 -5.39
CA PRO A 60 -15.28 6.83 -5.90
C PRO A 60 -15.51 5.31 -6.06
N ALA A 61 -16.68 4.83 -5.63
CA ALA A 61 -17.03 3.40 -5.62
C ALA A 61 -17.04 2.72 -6.99
N GLU A 62 -17.17 3.51 -8.06
CA GLU A 62 -17.29 3.06 -9.45
C GLU A 62 -15.96 3.04 -10.22
N GLN A 63 -14.84 3.40 -9.58
CA GLN A 63 -13.51 3.21 -10.17
C GLN A 63 -12.97 1.79 -9.91
N PRO A 64 -12.19 1.22 -10.85
CA PRO A 64 -11.41 0.02 -10.58
C PRO A 64 -10.56 0.21 -9.33
N GLY A 65 -10.46 -0.83 -8.50
CA GLY A 65 -9.64 -0.78 -7.27
C GLY A 65 -8.20 -0.34 -7.59
N PRO A 66 -7.59 0.51 -6.75
CA PRO A 66 -6.25 1.03 -7.00
C PRO A 66 -5.23 -0.11 -6.98
N ALA A 67 -4.18 -0.01 -7.79
CA ALA A 67 -3.07 -0.94 -7.70
C ALA A 67 -2.40 -0.81 -6.33
N VAL A 68 -2.11 -1.92 -5.65
CA VAL A 68 -1.40 -1.90 -4.37
C VAL A 68 0.09 -2.15 -4.62
N LEU A 69 0.92 -1.19 -4.24
CA LEU A 69 2.38 -1.24 -4.38
C LEU A 69 3.01 -1.17 -2.99
N ALA A 70 3.79 -2.18 -2.60
CA ALA A 70 4.41 -2.21 -1.28
C ALA A 70 5.93 -2.14 -1.38
N CYS A 71 6.54 -1.35 -0.50
CA CYS A 71 7.97 -1.38 -0.20
C CYS A 71 8.19 -1.61 1.29
N SER A 72 9.36 -2.12 1.66
CA SER A 72 9.68 -2.35 3.06
C SER A 72 11.16 -2.13 3.31
N SER A 73 11.48 -1.44 4.42
CA SER A 73 12.81 -1.45 5.03
C SER A 73 12.97 -2.58 6.05
N ALA A 74 11.88 -3.12 6.60
CA ALA A 74 11.86 -4.35 7.39
C ALA A 74 12.10 -5.61 6.53
N GLY A 75 11.97 -5.47 5.20
CA GLY A 75 12.18 -6.51 4.20
C GLY A 75 13.49 -6.34 3.43
N GLY A 76 14.65 -6.35 4.11
CA GLY A 76 15.91 -6.62 3.42
C GLY A 76 15.74 -7.86 2.53
N ALA A 77 15.69 -7.65 1.21
CA ALA A 77 15.32 -8.66 0.21
C ALA A 77 14.01 -9.43 0.48
N LEU A 78 12.84 -8.75 0.52
CA LEU A 78 11.54 -9.45 0.44
C LEU A 78 11.46 -10.29 -0.86
N ARG A 79 11.84 -11.56 -0.73
CA ARG A 79 11.49 -12.64 -1.64
C ARG A 79 10.31 -13.35 -1.00
N LEU A 80 9.11 -12.90 -1.32
CA LEU A 80 7.90 -13.61 -0.95
C LEU A 80 7.79 -14.87 -1.81
N ALA A 81 7.87 -16.03 -1.17
CA ALA A 81 7.44 -17.29 -1.74
C ALA A 81 6.31 -17.83 -0.87
N VAL A 82 5.13 -17.98 -1.46
CA VAL A 82 3.99 -18.66 -0.82
C VAL A 82 4.18 -20.16 -1.01
N VAL A 83 4.23 -20.92 0.09
CA VAL A 83 4.22 -22.40 0.05
C VAL A 83 3.20 -22.91 1.07
N GLY A 84 2.15 -23.56 0.57
CA GLY A 84 0.96 -23.97 1.33
C GLY A 84 -0.28 -23.23 0.85
N THR A 85 -1.43 -23.90 0.82
CA THR A 85 -2.73 -23.32 0.45
C THR A 85 -3.41 -22.70 1.67
N GLU A 86 -4.21 -21.67 1.45
CA GLU A 86 -5.12 -21.10 2.47
C GLU A 86 -5.96 -22.16 3.19
#